data_AF-A0A1I5QUQ4-F1
#
_entry.id   AF-A0A1I5QUQ4-F1
#
_cell.length_a   1.000
_cell.length_b   1.000
_cell.length_c   1.000
_cell.angle_alpha   90.00
_cell.angle_beta   90.00
_cell.angle_gamma   90.00
#
_symmetry.space_group_name_H-M   'P 1'
#
loop_
_entity.id
_entity.type
_entity.pdbx_description
1 polymer ?
#
loop_
_entity_poly.entity_id
_entity_poly.type
_entity_poly.pdbx_seq_one_letter_code
_entity_poly.pdbx_strand_id
1 'polypeptide(L)'
;MSENQNLLPFQGEAYFYPDFFSKSKSDFYFNQLLDEIRWKQEPIKIFGKEVMQPRLTAWYGDEGKIYTYSGITMIPHEWTPALLEIRQKAEEISKVRFTSALLNLYRDGKDSMGWHRDNEKELGLNPVIGSVTFGASRCFQLRNYQDKKLIRSIDLSHGSFLLMQGETQHFWEHQLPKVKNTVDVRINITFRVIK
;
A
#
# COMPACT_ATOMS: atom_id res chain seq x y z
N MET A 1 -3.85 -26.06 3.36
CA MET A 1 -3.89 -24.63 3.05
C MET A 1 -4.24 -24.54 1.58
N SER A 2 -5.40 -23.99 1.21
CA SER A 2 -5.69 -23.74 -0.21
C SER A 2 -4.63 -22.79 -0.74
N GLU A 3 -3.94 -23.15 -1.82
CA GLU A 3 -3.01 -22.25 -2.48
C GLU A 3 -3.76 -20.98 -2.90
N ASN A 4 -3.29 -19.81 -2.44
CA ASN A 4 -3.86 -18.56 -2.89
C ASN A 4 -3.53 -18.39 -4.38
N GLN A 5 -4.57 -18.38 -5.20
CA GLN A 5 -4.43 -18.24 -6.65
C GLN A 5 -3.87 -16.85 -7.00
N ASN A 6 -2.93 -16.81 -7.93
CA ASN A 6 -2.44 -15.53 -8.49
C ASN A 6 -3.60 -14.79 -9.18
N LEU A 7 -3.82 -13.53 -8.78
CA LEU A 7 -4.86 -12.66 -9.35
C LEU A 7 -4.52 -12.20 -10.78
N LEU A 8 -3.24 -12.20 -11.14
CA LEU A 8 -2.74 -11.72 -12.42
C LEU A 8 -2.61 -12.90 -13.39
N PRO A 9 -3.25 -12.84 -14.58
CA PRO A 9 -3.21 -13.95 -15.53
C PRO A 9 -1.89 -14.09 -16.30
N PHE A 10 -1.03 -13.07 -16.25
CA PHE A 10 0.27 -13.04 -16.93
C PHE A 10 1.19 -11.97 -16.32
N GLN A 11 2.50 -12.15 -16.50
CA GLN A 11 3.56 -11.16 -16.25
C GLN A 11 3.40 -10.38 -14.94
N GLY A 12 3.47 -11.11 -13.83
CA GLY A 12 3.29 -10.57 -12.50
C GLY A 12 2.60 -11.56 -11.58
N GLU A 13 2.76 -11.29 -10.30
CA GLU A 13 2.17 -12.06 -9.22
C GLU A 13 1.49 -11.11 -8.24
N ALA A 14 0.23 -11.39 -7.94
CA ALA A 14 -0.50 -10.76 -6.86
C ALA A 14 -1.33 -11.79 -6.09
N TYR A 15 -1.14 -11.89 -4.77
CA TYR A 15 -1.80 -12.86 -3.90
C TYR A 15 -2.55 -12.13 -2.79
N PHE A 16 -3.83 -12.47 -2.61
CA PHE A 16 -4.69 -11.84 -1.61
C PHE A 16 -5.04 -12.78 -0.47
N TYR A 17 -4.95 -12.24 0.74
CA TYR A 17 -5.19 -12.91 2.00
C TYR A 17 -6.28 -12.13 2.76
N PRO A 18 -7.57 -12.46 2.57
CA PRO A 18 -8.68 -11.70 3.15
C PRO A 18 -8.69 -11.73 4.67
N ASP A 19 -8.36 -12.88 5.26
CA ASP A 19 -8.38 -13.13 6.70
C ASP A 19 -6.98 -13.05 7.32
N PHE A 20 -6.16 -12.11 6.83
CA PHE A 20 -4.78 -11.99 7.30
C PHE A 20 -4.70 -11.59 8.78
N PHE A 21 -5.61 -10.75 9.27
CA PHE A 21 -5.84 -10.53 10.70
C PHE A 21 -7.29 -10.85 11.07
N SER A 22 -7.51 -11.34 12.29
CA SER A 22 -8.86 -11.44 12.84
C SER A 22 -9.48 -10.05 12.96
N LYS A 23 -10.82 -9.96 13.00
CA LYS A 23 -11.51 -8.68 13.21
C LYS A 23 -11.01 -7.96 14.47
N SER A 24 -10.89 -8.66 15.59
CA SER A 24 -10.45 -8.07 16.87
C SER A 24 -9.04 -7.48 16.81
N LYS A 25 -8.09 -8.17 16.17
CA LYS A 25 -6.74 -7.65 15.96
C LYS A 25 -6.73 -6.48 14.98
N SER A 26 -7.57 -6.55 13.96
CA SER A 26 -7.71 -5.50 12.96
C SER A 26 -8.28 -4.21 13.57
N ASP A 27 -9.30 -4.33 14.43
CA ASP A 27 -9.88 -3.20 15.17
C ASP A 27 -8.82 -2.56 16.09
N PHE A 28 -8.03 -3.39 16.79
CA PHE A 28 -6.94 -2.93 17.65
C PHE A 28 -5.88 -2.14 16.86
N TYR A 29 -5.34 -2.72 15.78
CA TYR A 29 -4.33 -2.04 14.97
C TYR A 29 -4.89 -0.79 14.29
N PHE A 30 -6.14 -0.81 13.84
CA PHE A 30 -6.77 0.38 13.25
C PHE A 30 -6.76 1.56 14.22
N ASN A 31 -7.22 1.37 15.46
CA ASN A 31 -7.25 2.43 16.46
C ASN A 31 -5.84 2.91 16.83
N GLN A 32 -4.92 1.98 17.08
CA GLN A 32 -3.53 2.31 17.40
C GLN A 32 -2.85 3.12 16.28
N LEU A 33 -3.00 2.69 15.03
CA LEU A 33 -2.40 3.39 13.88
C LEU A 33 -3.06 4.74 13.62
N LEU A 34 -4.36 4.87 13.90
CA LEU A 34 -5.06 6.15 13.74
C LEU A 34 -4.50 7.20 14.71
N ASP A 35 -4.20 6.79 15.94
CA ASP A 35 -3.76 7.67 17.02
C ASP A 35 -2.24 7.95 17.01
N GLU A 36 -1.41 6.93 16.75
CA GLU A 36 0.06 7.02 16.93
C GLU A 36 0.81 7.53 15.70
N ILE A 37 0.26 7.32 14.50
CA ILE A 37 0.96 7.64 13.26
C ILE A 37 0.95 9.14 13.02
N ARG A 38 2.12 9.67 12.65
CA ARG A 38 2.31 11.08 12.33
C ARG A 38 1.79 11.41 10.94
N TRP A 39 0.47 11.40 10.79
CA TRP A 39 -0.21 11.69 9.53
C TRP A 39 0.05 13.13 9.07
N LYS A 40 0.47 13.30 7.82
CA LYS A 40 0.60 14.60 7.16
C LYS A 40 -0.05 14.57 5.79
N GLN A 41 -0.53 15.71 5.31
CA GLN A 41 -0.93 15.86 3.93
C GLN A 41 0.19 16.56 3.18
N GLU A 42 0.73 15.93 2.13
CA GLU A 42 1.85 16.48 1.38
C GLU A 42 1.40 17.01 0.00
N PRO A 43 2.01 18.10 -0.50
CA PRO A 43 1.77 18.57 -1.86
C PRO A 43 2.40 17.62 -2.89
N ILE A 44 1.85 17.55 -4.09
CA ILE A 44 2.44 16.89 -5.26
C ILE A 44 2.36 17.82 -6.48
N LYS A 45 3.31 17.68 -7.41
CA LYS A 45 3.27 18.40 -8.68
C LYS A 45 2.52 17.59 -9.73
N ILE A 46 1.37 18.09 -10.18
CA ILE A 46 0.59 17.55 -11.29
C ILE A 46 0.53 18.61 -12.39
N PHE A 47 1.01 18.27 -13.60
CA PHE A 47 1.06 19.20 -14.75
C PHE A 47 1.70 20.56 -14.41
N GLY A 48 2.76 20.55 -13.60
CA GLY A 48 3.47 21.76 -13.16
C GLY A 48 2.77 22.57 -12.06
N LYS A 49 1.55 22.19 -11.64
CA LYS A 49 0.84 22.81 -10.52
C LYS A 49 1.00 22.00 -9.25
N GLU A 50 1.17 22.68 -8.13
CA GLU A 50 1.21 22.06 -6.82
C GLU A 50 -0.22 21.85 -6.30
N VAL A 51 -0.56 20.61 -5.97
CA VAL A 51 -1.87 20.23 -5.41
C VAL A 51 -1.67 19.30 -4.23
N MET A 52 -2.52 19.41 -3.20
CA MET A 52 -2.43 18.50 -2.05
C MET A 52 -2.84 17.09 -2.44
N GLN A 53 -2.10 16.09 -1.96
CA GLN A 53 -2.47 14.70 -2.15
C GLN A 53 -3.86 14.44 -1.56
N PRO A 54 -4.75 13.73 -2.25
CA PRO A 54 -6.07 13.39 -1.74
C PRO A 54 -5.98 12.18 -0.81
N ARG A 55 -5.15 12.28 0.23
CA ARG A 55 -4.94 11.35 1.36
C ARG A 55 -3.87 11.92 2.28
N LEU A 56 -3.80 11.42 3.51
CA LEU A 56 -2.66 11.68 4.39
C LEU A 56 -1.66 10.53 4.26
N THR A 57 -0.39 10.85 4.43
CA THR A 57 0.74 9.93 4.32
C THR A 57 1.61 10.00 5.58
N ALA A 58 2.32 8.90 5.83
CA ALA A 58 3.45 8.88 6.76
C ALA A 58 4.48 7.87 6.29
N TRP A 59 5.76 8.16 6.52
CA TRP A 59 6.88 7.32 6.08
C TRP A 59 7.63 6.78 7.29
N TYR A 60 7.71 5.47 7.40
CA TYR A 60 8.37 4.75 8.50
C TYR A 60 9.38 3.76 7.92
N GLY A 61 10.48 3.50 8.61
CA GLY A 61 11.53 2.66 8.05
C GLY A 61 12.73 2.49 8.97
N ASP A 62 13.63 1.60 8.54
CA ASP A 62 14.94 1.45 9.16
C ASP A 62 15.75 2.76 9.03
N GLU A 63 16.66 3.01 9.98
CA GLU A 63 17.49 4.22 9.98
C GLU A 63 18.25 4.39 8.66
N GLY A 64 18.31 5.62 8.15
CA GLY A 64 19.01 5.95 6.89
C GLY A 64 18.28 5.55 5.60
N LYS A 65 17.07 4.96 5.67
CA LYS A 65 16.25 4.62 4.49
C LYS A 65 15.47 5.82 3.95
N ILE A 66 16.21 6.79 3.43
CA ILE A 66 15.69 7.96 2.74
C ILE A 66 14.99 7.52 1.45
N TYR A 67 13.76 7.98 1.22
CA TYR A 67 12.99 7.66 0.02
C TYR A 67 12.56 8.95 -0.68
N THR A 68 12.75 9.00 -1.99
CA THR A 68 12.33 10.14 -2.81
C THR A 68 11.13 9.75 -3.67
N TYR A 69 9.98 10.35 -3.42
CA TYR A 69 8.76 10.13 -4.22
C TYR A 69 8.23 11.44 -4.76
N SER A 70 7.98 11.50 -6.08
CA SER A 70 7.49 12.72 -6.76
C SER A 70 8.31 14.00 -6.46
N GLY A 71 9.62 13.85 -6.20
CA GLY A 71 10.53 14.95 -5.88
C GLY A 71 10.59 15.35 -4.41
N ILE A 72 9.93 14.61 -3.51
CA ILE A 72 9.94 14.84 -2.06
C ILE A 72 10.85 13.81 -1.39
N THR A 73 11.91 14.29 -0.75
CA THR A 73 12.79 13.45 0.09
C THR A 73 12.14 13.24 1.46
N MET A 74 11.80 12.00 1.79
CA MET A 74 11.23 11.62 3.07
C MET A 74 12.27 10.93 3.94
N ILE A 75 12.49 11.50 5.13
CA ILE A 75 13.25 10.88 6.22
C ILE A 75 12.28 9.96 6.99
N PRO A 76 12.58 8.66 7.15
CA PRO A 76 11.68 7.75 7.86
C PRO A 76 11.57 8.09 9.34
N HIS A 77 10.36 8.01 9.86
CA HIS A 77 10.14 7.86 11.29
C HIS A 77 10.52 6.45 11.73
N GLU A 78 10.93 6.33 13.00
CA GLU A 78 11.20 5.03 13.62
C GLU A 78 9.92 4.20 13.72
N TRP A 79 10.06 2.90 13.51
CA TRP A 79 8.97 1.94 13.63
C TRP A 79 8.28 2.00 14.99
N THR A 80 6.94 2.03 15.01
CA THR A 80 6.16 1.81 16.22
C THR A 80 6.06 0.31 16.53
N PRO A 81 5.79 -0.10 17.79
CA PRO A 81 5.58 -1.51 18.13
C PRO A 81 4.49 -2.18 17.28
N ALA A 82 3.37 -1.49 17.05
CA ALA A 82 2.29 -1.99 16.18
C ALA A 82 2.77 -2.24 14.74
N LEU A 83 3.57 -1.33 14.18
CA LEU A 83 4.11 -1.50 12.83
C LEU A 83 5.10 -2.66 12.75
N LEU A 84 5.92 -2.89 13.78
CA LEU A 84 6.84 -4.03 13.83
C LEU A 84 6.09 -5.36 13.81
N GLU A 85 5.02 -5.49 14.59
CA GLU A 85 4.19 -6.70 14.62
C GLU A 85 3.52 -6.96 13.26
N ILE A 86 2.93 -5.92 12.66
CA ILE A 86 2.27 -6.04 11.36
C ILE A 86 3.29 -6.40 10.28
N ARG A 87 4.47 -5.76 10.32
CA ARG A 87 5.58 -6.04 9.41
C ARG A 87 6.01 -7.50 9.53
N GLN A 88 6.31 -7.97 10.74
CA GLN A 88 6.78 -9.33 10.98
C GLN A 88 5.82 -10.37 10.38
N LYS A 89 4.51 -10.19 10.59
CA LYS A 89 3.51 -11.08 10.01
C LYS A 89 3.49 -11.05 8.48
N ALA A 90 3.70 -9.87 7.88
CA ALA A 90 3.76 -9.75 6.43
C ALA A 90 5.02 -10.44 5.86
N GLU A 91 6.15 -10.33 6.58
CA GLU A 91 7.44 -10.98 6.24
C GLU A 91 7.33 -12.51 6.30
N GLU A 92 6.54 -13.07 7.22
CA GLU A 92 6.27 -14.51 7.29
C GLU A 92 5.63 -15.06 6.00
N ILE A 93 4.79 -14.26 5.33
CA ILE A 93 4.16 -14.65 4.07
C ILE A 93 5.06 -14.31 2.87
N SER A 94 5.59 -13.09 2.83
CA SER A 94 6.35 -12.58 1.68
C SER A 94 7.76 -13.17 1.57
N LYS A 95 8.28 -13.77 2.66
CA LYS A 95 9.64 -14.34 2.75
C LYS A 95 10.74 -13.32 2.45
N VAL A 96 10.47 -12.03 2.68
CA VAL A 96 11.45 -10.93 2.60
C VAL A 96 11.40 -10.09 3.87
N ARG A 97 12.51 -9.43 4.21
CA ARG A 97 12.54 -8.43 5.30
C ARG A 97 12.25 -7.04 4.73
N PHE A 98 11.15 -6.43 5.15
CA PHE A 98 10.78 -5.09 4.72
C PHE A 98 11.57 -4.04 5.51
N THR A 99 12.12 -3.05 4.80
CA THR A 99 12.95 -2.00 5.40
C THR A 99 12.23 -0.66 5.50
N SER A 100 11.07 -0.53 4.86
CA SER A 100 10.29 0.71 4.84
C SER A 100 8.80 0.45 4.67
N ALA A 101 7.98 1.42 5.07
CA ALA A 101 6.54 1.45 4.88
C ALA A 101 6.05 2.87 4.53
N LEU A 102 5.27 2.97 3.45
CA LEU A 102 4.42 4.13 3.22
C LEU A 102 3.02 3.84 3.77
N LEU A 103 2.63 4.61 4.76
CA LEU A 103 1.27 4.58 5.28
C LEU A 103 0.42 5.60 4.53
N ASN A 104 -0.81 5.21 4.24
CA ASN A 104 -1.80 6.05 3.58
C ASN A 104 -3.10 6.01 4.37
N LEU A 105 -3.59 7.16 4.80
CA LEU A 105 -4.89 7.35 5.46
C LEU A 105 -5.83 8.03 4.47
N TYR A 106 -6.86 7.29 4.08
CA TYR A 106 -7.98 7.77 3.25
C TYR A 106 -9.12 8.12 4.20
N ARG A 107 -9.42 9.42 4.30
CA ARG A 107 -10.41 9.94 5.27
C ARG A 107 -11.83 9.59 4.87
N ASP A 108 -12.10 9.50 3.57
CA ASP A 108 -13.41 9.21 3.00
C ASP A 108 -13.30 8.67 1.55
N GLY A 109 -14.45 8.59 0.86
CA GLY A 109 -14.53 8.21 -0.56
C GLY A 109 -13.90 9.21 -1.54
N LYS A 110 -13.61 10.45 -1.14
CA LYS A 110 -12.99 11.48 -1.99
C LYS A 110 -11.47 11.35 -2.02
N ASP A 111 -10.89 10.78 -0.97
CA ASP A 111 -9.48 10.40 -0.95
C ASP A 111 -9.22 9.20 -1.89
N SER A 112 -8.10 9.24 -2.61
CA SER A 112 -7.79 8.30 -3.69
C SER A 112 -6.30 8.21 -4.01
N MET A 113 -5.94 7.21 -4.80
CA MET A 113 -4.65 7.11 -5.46
C MET A 113 -4.90 6.74 -6.92
N GLY A 114 -4.40 7.55 -7.85
CA GLY A 114 -4.59 7.31 -9.28
C GLY A 114 -3.77 6.13 -9.79
N TRP A 115 -3.91 5.81 -11.07
CA TRP A 115 -3.10 4.79 -11.74
C TRP A 115 -1.61 5.11 -11.60
N HIS A 116 -0.86 4.19 -10.99
CA HIS A 116 0.59 4.28 -10.79
C HIS A 116 1.22 2.89 -10.68
N ARG A 117 2.54 2.86 -10.66
CA ARG A 117 3.36 1.66 -10.39
C ARG A 117 4.34 2.00 -9.29
N ASP A 118 4.68 1.03 -8.46
CA ASP A 118 5.77 1.14 -7.49
C ASP A 118 7.08 0.74 -8.18
N ASN A 119 7.56 1.59 -9.10
CA ASN A 119 8.70 1.33 -9.98
C ASN A 119 9.88 2.28 -9.76
N GLU A 120 10.00 2.83 -8.54
CA GLU A 120 11.13 3.66 -8.16
C GLU A 120 12.45 2.85 -8.17
N LYS A 121 13.55 3.51 -8.57
CA LYS A 121 14.85 2.84 -8.78
C LYS A 121 15.37 2.21 -7.49
N GLU A 122 15.08 2.84 -6.37
CA GLU A 122 15.44 2.46 -5.00
C GLU A 122 14.87 1.09 -4.59
N LEU A 123 13.79 0.66 -5.24
CA LEU A 123 13.15 -0.64 -4.99
C LEU A 123 13.83 -1.80 -5.75
N GLY A 124 14.69 -1.49 -6.72
CA GLY A 124 15.39 -2.48 -7.53
C GLY A 124 14.51 -3.22 -8.54
N LEU A 125 15.04 -4.32 -9.09
CA LEU A 125 14.33 -5.16 -10.06
C LEU A 125 13.36 -6.10 -9.33
N ASN A 126 12.12 -6.19 -9.82
CA ASN A 126 11.07 -7.07 -9.29
C ASN A 126 10.82 -6.88 -7.79
N PRO A 127 10.46 -5.66 -7.34
CA PRO A 127 10.30 -5.40 -5.92
C PRO A 127 9.14 -6.19 -5.33
N VAL A 128 9.35 -6.70 -4.12
CA VAL A 128 8.29 -7.31 -3.30
C VAL A 128 7.60 -6.22 -2.50
N ILE A 129 6.28 -6.11 -2.67
CA ILE A 129 5.44 -5.10 -2.04
C ILE A 129 4.38 -5.80 -1.20
N GLY A 130 4.37 -5.52 0.10
CA GLY A 130 3.35 -6.02 1.03
C GLY A 130 2.35 -4.93 1.39
N SER A 131 1.07 -5.12 1.10
CA SER A 131 0.02 -4.12 1.36
C SER A 131 -1.00 -4.62 2.38
N VAL A 132 -1.00 -4.06 3.59
CA VAL A 132 -1.96 -4.40 4.66
C VAL A 132 -3.02 -3.30 4.77
N THR A 133 -4.29 -3.69 4.88
CA THR A 133 -5.42 -2.76 4.96
C THR A 133 -6.16 -2.85 6.31
N PHE A 134 -6.51 -1.70 6.88
CA PHE A 134 -7.39 -1.57 8.04
C PHE A 134 -8.48 -0.50 7.80
N GLY A 135 -9.58 -0.55 8.55
CA GLY A 135 -10.77 0.28 8.30
C GLY A 135 -11.58 -0.16 7.07
N ALA A 136 -12.16 0.81 6.37
CA ALA A 136 -13.13 0.56 5.32
C ALA A 136 -12.57 -0.20 4.11
N SER A 137 -13.39 -1.13 3.59
CA SER A 137 -13.10 -1.85 2.34
C SER A 137 -13.14 -0.91 1.15
N ARG A 138 -12.17 -1.03 0.25
CA ARG A 138 -12.12 -0.25 -1.00
C ARG A 138 -11.68 -1.15 -2.17
N CYS A 139 -12.31 -0.92 -3.32
CA CYS A 139 -11.99 -1.61 -4.56
C CYS A 139 -10.62 -1.15 -5.08
N PHE A 140 -9.63 -2.02 -4.98
CA PHE A 140 -8.31 -1.86 -5.57
C PHE A 140 -8.31 -2.43 -6.98
N GLN A 141 -7.81 -1.67 -7.94
CA GLN A 141 -7.83 -2.03 -9.35
C GLN A 141 -6.42 -2.16 -9.88
N LEU A 142 -6.19 -3.19 -10.69
CA LEU A 142 -4.94 -3.51 -11.39
C LEU A 142 -5.25 -3.59 -12.88
N ARG A 143 -4.42 -2.97 -13.73
CA ARG A 143 -4.49 -3.15 -15.18
C ARG A 143 -3.11 -3.20 -15.80
N ASN A 144 -3.00 -3.82 -16.97
CA ASN A 144 -1.77 -3.74 -17.75
C ASN A 144 -1.50 -2.27 -18.14
N TYR A 145 -0.29 -1.79 -17.87
CA TYR A 145 0.03 -0.37 -18.06
C TYR A 145 0.12 0.03 -19.54
N GLN A 146 0.40 -0.93 -20.44
CA GLN A 146 0.55 -0.68 -21.87
C GLN A 146 -0.81 -0.64 -22.58
N ASP A 147 -1.58 -1.72 -22.50
CA ASP A 147 -2.83 -1.83 -23.25
C ASP A 147 -4.05 -1.24 -22.52
N LYS A 148 -3.99 -1.15 -21.18
CA LYS A 148 -5.03 -0.64 -20.29
C LYS A 148 -6.39 -1.34 -20.42
N LYS A 149 -6.43 -2.55 -20.99
CA LYS A 149 -7.68 -3.26 -21.33
C LYS A 149 -8.21 -4.13 -20.20
N LEU A 150 -7.37 -5.00 -19.65
CA LEU A 150 -7.77 -5.92 -18.60
C LEU A 150 -7.70 -5.22 -17.24
N ILE A 151 -8.85 -5.05 -16.59
CA ILE A 151 -8.93 -4.55 -15.22
C ILE A 151 -9.27 -5.71 -14.28
N ARG A 152 -8.35 -6.07 -13.40
CA ARG A 152 -8.59 -6.91 -12.23
C ARG A 152 -8.98 -6.01 -11.07
N SER A 153 -10.03 -6.38 -10.35
CA SER A 153 -10.52 -5.63 -9.19
C SER A 153 -10.60 -6.55 -7.99
N ILE A 154 -10.23 -6.03 -6.83
CA ILE A 154 -10.30 -6.75 -5.56
C ILE A 154 -10.66 -5.79 -4.45
N ASP A 155 -11.57 -6.20 -3.57
CA ASP A 155 -11.89 -5.41 -2.39
C ASP A 155 -10.88 -5.71 -1.29
N LEU A 156 -10.05 -4.72 -0.98
CA LEU A 156 -9.11 -4.80 0.14
C LEU A 156 -9.87 -4.48 1.41
N SER A 157 -10.24 -5.53 2.14
CA SER A 157 -11.06 -5.47 3.35
C SER A 157 -10.24 -5.22 4.61
N HIS A 158 -10.95 -4.92 5.70
CA HIS A 158 -10.38 -4.78 7.03
C HIS A 158 -9.56 -6.01 7.43
N GLY A 159 -8.29 -5.80 7.77
CA GLY A 159 -7.39 -6.88 8.21
C GLY A 159 -6.77 -7.68 7.08
N SER A 160 -7.01 -7.33 5.81
CA SER A 160 -6.51 -8.08 4.66
C SER A 160 -5.07 -7.73 4.29
N PHE A 161 -4.41 -8.65 3.59
CA PHE A 161 -3.08 -8.47 3.01
C PHE A 161 -3.06 -8.78 1.52
N LEU A 162 -2.42 -7.92 0.75
CA LEU A 162 -2.13 -8.11 -0.67
C LEU A 162 -0.61 -8.12 -0.86
N LEU A 163 -0.08 -9.23 -1.36
CA LEU A 163 1.31 -9.38 -1.76
C LEU A 163 1.41 -9.15 -3.27
N MET A 164 2.25 -8.21 -3.71
CA MET A 164 2.60 -8.02 -5.11
C MET A 164 4.10 -8.28 -5.30
N GLN A 165 4.46 -9.15 -6.24
CA GLN A 165 5.86 -9.53 -6.48
C GLN A 165 6.12 -9.92 -7.94
N GLY A 166 7.33 -10.39 -8.23
CA GLY A 166 7.73 -10.75 -9.60
C GLY A 166 7.70 -9.52 -10.50
N GLU A 167 7.14 -9.67 -11.69
CA GLU A 167 7.13 -8.60 -12.70
C GLU A 167 5.95 -7.61 -12.55
N THR A 168 5.17 -7.67 -11.47
CA THR A 168 3.95 -6.88 -11.30
C THR A 168 4.19 -5.39 -11.52
N GLN A 169 5.22 -4.81 -10.91
CA GLN A 169 5.48 -3.37 -11.04
C GLN A 169 6.06 -2.95 -12.41
N HIS A 170 6.40 -3.91 -13.27
CA HIS A 170 6.79 -3.64 -14.66
C HIS A 170 5.58 -3.57 -15.57
N PHE A 171 4.65 -4.52 -15.46
CA PHE A 171 3.56 -4.69 -16.42
C PHE A 171 2.20 -4.18 -15.94
N TRP A 172 2.02 -4.02 -14.63
CA TRP A 172 0.74 -3.65 -14.04
C TRP A 172 0.83 -2.32 -13.31
N GLU A 173 -0.12 -1.44 -13.60
CA GLU A 173 -0.40 -0.27 -12.78
C GLU A 173 -1.66 -0.49 -11.95
N HIS A 174 -1.73 0.19 -10.82
CA HIS A 174 -2.82 0.04 -9.88
C HIS A 174 -3.35 1.38 -9.38
N GLN A 175 -4.59 1.36 -8.90
CA GLN A 175 -5.24 2.53 -8.33
C GLN A 175 -6.20 2.16 -7.19
N LEU A 176 -6.49 3.17 -6.38
CA LEU A 176 -7.60 3.20 -5.45
C LEU A 176 -8.53 4.37 -5.84
N PRO A 177 -9.56 4.12 -6.66
CA PRO A 177 -10.39 5.18 -7.22
C PRO A 177 -11.28 5.83 -6.15
N LYS A 178 -11.72 7.07 -6.41
CA LYS A 178 -12.72 7.74 -5.58
C LYS A 178 -14.04 6.98 -5.61
N VAL A 179 -14.77 7.01 -4.50
CA VAL A 179 -16.10 6.42 -4.34
C VAL A 179 -17.09 7.54 -4.06
N LYS A 180 -18.24 7.51 -4.74
CA LYS A 180 -19.29 8.54 -4.58
C LYS A 180 -20.08 8.40 -3.28
N ASN A 181 -20.22 7.17 -2.79
CA ASN A 181 -20.92 6.88 -1.54
C ASN A 181 -20.07 7.30 -0.33
N THR A 182 -20.73 7.56 0.80
CA THR A 182 -20.05 7.71 2.08
C THR A 182 -19.32 6.41 2.41
N VAL A 183 -18.03 6.52 2.71
CA VAL A 183 -17.19 5.39 3.11
C VAL A 183 -16.39 5.84 4.32
N ASP A 184 -16.27 4.94 5.30
CA ASP A 184 -15.49 5.21 6.51
C ASP A 184 -13.99 5.32 6.21
N VAL A 185 -13.23 5.72 7.23
CA VAL A 185 -11.78 5.87 7.18
C VAL A 185 -11.10 4.54 6.84
N ARG A 186 -10.07 4.60 5.99
CA ARG A 186 -9.22 3.45 5.62
C ARG A 186 -7.76 3.79 5.84
N ILE A 187 -7.04 2.88 6.49
CA ILE A 187 -5.58 2.90 6.61
C ILE A 187 -5.00 1.81 5.71
N ASN A 188 -3.92 2.14 5.01
CA ASN A 188 -3.16 1.20 4.20
C ASN A 188 -1.68 1.33 4.50
N ILE A 189 -1.02 0.21 4.78
CA ILE A 189 0.43 0.15 4.98
C ILE A 189 1.03 -0.57 3.79
N THR A 190 1.88 0.12 3.02
CA THR A 190 2.62 -0.46 1.90
C THR A 190 4.07 -0.64 2.28
N PHE A 191 4.43 -1.87 2.65
CA PHE A 191 5.79 -2.30 2.98
C PHE A 191 6.63 -2.54 1.73
N ARG A 192 7.89 -2.10 1.78
CA ARG A 192 8.86 -2.19 0.68
C ARG A 192 10.26 -2.52 1.19
N VAL A 193 11.09 -3.02 0.28
CA VAL A 193 12.53 -3.22 0.50
C VAL A 193 13.29 -2.14 -0.25
N ILE A 194 13.74 -1.12 0.49
CA ILE A 194 14.72 -0.13 0.00
C ILE A 194 16.12 -0.61 0.39
N LYS A 195 16.98 -0.72 -0.62
CA LYS A 195 18.36 -1.19 -0.46
C LYS A 195 19.26 -0.19 0.25
#